data_AF-A0A9E4VN20-F1
#
_entry.id   AF-A0A9E4VN20-F1
#
_cell.length_a   1.000
_cell.length_b   1.000
_cell.length_c   1.000
_cell.angle_alpha   90.00
_cell.angle_beta   90.00
_cell.angle_gamma   90.00
#
_symmetry.space_group_name_H-M   'P 1'
#
loop_
_entity.id
_entity.type
_entity.pdbx_description
1 polymer ?
#
loop_
_entity_poly.entity_id
_entity_poly.type
_entity_poly.pdbx_seq_one_letter_code
_entity_poly.pdbx_strand_id
1 'polypeptide(L)' 'DIRAGDKEIETPIGPIVLGGDVLLAINGESVSSMAEANRLVQSLEIGERITLEISRAGMRITVTGTLGEQPRPD' A
#
# COMPACT_ATOMS: atom_id res chain seq x y z
N ASP A 1 -0.96 19.11 -6.98
CA ASP A 1 -1.14 18.88 -5.54
C ASP A 1 -1.86 17.58 -5.28
N ILE A 2 -1.14 16.54 -4.84
CA ILE A 2 -1.76 15.31 -4.33
C ILE A 2 -1.83 15.48 -2.81
N ARG A 3 -3.00 15.86 -2.29
CA ARG A 3 -3.27 15.82 -0.84
C ARG A 3 -3.98 14.51 -0.55
N ALA A 4 -3.24 13.51 -0.07
CA ALA A 4 -3.84 12.35 0.56
C ALA A 4 -4.47 12.81 1.87
N GLY A 5 -5.80 12.75 1.96
CA GLY A 5 -6.58 13.25 3.08
C GLY A 5 -6.21 12.59 4.40
N ASP A 6 -5.78 13.42 5.34
CA ASP A 6 -5.59 13.15 6.75
C ASP A 6 -6.96 13.13 7.44
N LYS A 7 -7.57 11.95 7.54
CA LYS A 7 -8.76 11.79 8.38
C LYS A 7 -8.33 11.46 9.80
N GLU A 8 -8.42 12.45 10.67
CA GLU A 8 -8.21 12.31 12.10
C GLU A 8 -9.37 11.51 12.72
N ILE A 9 -9.05 10.45 13.47
CA ILE A 9 -10.04 9.65 14.19
C ILE A 9 -9.79 9.83 15.68
N GLU A 10 -10.82 10.27 16.40
CA GLU A 10 -10.80 10.30 17.86
C GLU A 10 -10.93 8.88 18.42
N THR A 11 -9.96 8.49 19.27
CA THR A 11 -9.97 7.21 19.97
C THR A 11 -9.81 7.44 21.47
N PRO A 12 -10.11 6.45 22.34
CA PRO A 12 -9.97 6.58 23.80
C PRO A 12 -8.54 6.86 24.29
N ILE A 13 -7.54 6.74 23.42
CA ILE A 13 -6.13 7.03 23.71
C ILE A 13 -5.65 8.35 23.08
N GLY A 14 -6.55 9.12 22.49
CA GLY A 14 -6.28 10.42 21.87
C GLY A 14 -6.59 10.47 20.36
N PRO A 15 -6.44 11.65 19.74
CA PRO A 15 -6.60 11.83 18.30
C PRO A 15 -5.43 11.19 17.53
N ILE A 16 -5.76 10.38 16.51
CA ILE A 16 -4.78 9.71 15.64
C ILE A 16 -4.89 10.25 14.21
N VAL A 17 -3.76 10.68 13.64
CA VAL A 17 -3.61 11.08 12.23
C VAL A 17 -3.12 9.88 11.40
N LEU A 18 -3.94 9.35 10.50
CA LEU A 18 -3.66 8.15 9.70
C LEU A 18 -3.12 8.50 8.29
N GLY A 19 -1.81 8.72 8.17
CA GLY A 19 -1.04 8.58 6.91
C GLY A 19 -0.39 7.19 6.91
N GLY A 20 -1.08 6.20 6.32
CA GLY A 20 -1.44 5.02 7.11
C GLY A 20 -0.86 3.64 6.76
N ASP A 21 0.02 3.46 5.78
CA ASP A 21 0.58 2.14 5.44
C ASP A 21 2.04 2.21 4.98
N VAL A 22 2.86 1.28 5.46
CA VAL A 22 4.21 1.02 4.91
C VAL A 22 4.19 -0.31 4.17
N LEU A 23 4.45 -0.31 2.87
CA LEU A 23 4.60 -1.55 2.10
C LEU A 23 5.86 -2.30 2.55
N LEU A 24 5.71 -3.57 2.91
CA LEU A 24 6.77 -4.46 3.36
C LEU A 24 7.09 -5.53 2.32
N ALA A 25 6.10 -6.05 1.60
CA ALA A 25 6.30 -7.08 0.59
C ALA A 25 5.20 -7.09 -0.49
N ILE A 26 5.55 -7.58 -1.68
CA ILE A 26 4.62 -7.88 -2.79
C ILE A 26 4.82 -9.37 -3.15
N ASN A 27 3.76 -10.17 -3.13
CA ASN A 27 3.79 -11.61 -3.42
C ASN A 27 4.84 -12.40 -2.61
N GLY A 28 5.15 -11.94 -1.39
CA GLY A 28 6.17 -12.54 -0.52
C GLY A 28 7.59 -12.03 -0.77
N GLU A 29 7.82 -11.22 -1.80
CA GLU A 29 9.10 -10.55 -2.05
C GLU A 29 9.18 -9.26 -1.22
N SER A 30 10.18 -9.18 -0.33
CA SER A 30 10.38 -8.01 0.53
C SER A 30 10.72 -6.78 -0.30
N VAL A 31 10.13 -5.65 0.06
CA VAL A 31 10.34 -4.38 -0.61
C VAL A 31 10.99 -3.41 0.35
N SER A 32 12.15 -2.89 -0.05
CA SER A 32 12.94 -1.94 0.72
C SER A 32 12.98 -0.54 0.11
N SER A 33 12.52 -0.40 -1.13
CA SER A 33 12.52 0.87 -1.85
C SER A 33 11.38 0.98 -2.88
N MET A 34 11.03 2.22 -3.24
CA MET A 34 10.03 2.49 -4.30
C MET A 34 10.47 1.95 -5.66
N ALA A 35 11.77 1.97 -5.96
CA ALA A 35 12.29 1.43 -7.23
C ALA A 35 12.11 -0.09 -7.32
N GLU A 36 12.27 -0.80 -6.20
CA GLU A 36 12.01 -2.23 -6.09
C GLU A 36 10.53 -2.54 -6.22
N ALA A 37 9.67 -1.80 -5.51
CA ALA A 37 8.22 -1.91 -5.63
C ALA A 37 7.76 -1.77 -7.09
N ASN A 38 8.24 -0.73 -7.79
CA ASN A 38 7.89 -0.48 -9.18
C ASN A 38 8.34 -1.61 -10.10
N ARG A 39 9.54 -2.17 -9.90
CA ARG A 39 10.02 -3.29 -10.70
C ARG A 39 9.15 -4.53 -10.52
N LEU A 40 8.76 -4.84 -9.28
CA LEU A 40 7.90 -5.98 -8.97
C LEU A 40 6.50 -5.80 -9.56
N VAL A 41 5.92 -4.59 -9.49
CA VAL A 41 4.62 -4.31 -10.10
C VAL A 41 4.69 -4.39 -11.63
N GLN A 42 5.77 -3.92 -12.26
CA GLN A 42 5.95 -3.98 -13.72
C GLN A 42 6.11 -5.41 -14.26
N SER A 43 6.51 -6.37 -13.43
CA SER A 43 6.58 -7.78 -13.83
C SER A 43 5.25 -8.53 -13.72
N LEU A 44 4.22 -7.91 -13.12
CA LEU A 44 2.91 -8.53 -12.91
C LEU A 44 1.95 -8.21 -14.05
N GLU A 45 1.03 -9.13 -14.31
CA GLU A 45 0.01 -8.96 -15.35
C GLU A 45 -1.24 -8.26 -14.81
N ILE A 46 -1.87 -7.42 -15.63
CA ILE A 46 -3.18 -6.83 -15.30
C ILE A 46 -4.19 -7.97 -15.11
N GLY A 47 -4.98 -7.91 -14.05
CA GLY A 47 -5.92 -8.97 -13.69
C GLY A 47 -5.31 -10.09 -12.84
N GLU A 48 -3.99 -10.07 -12.60
CA GLU A 48 -3.32 -11.02 -11.71
C GLU A 48 -3.73 -10.79 -10.24
N ARG A 49 -3.84 -11.88 -9.48
CA ARG A 49 -4.10 -11.81 -8.04
C ARG A 49 -2.78 -11.63 -7.30
N ILE A 50 -2.69 -10.55 -6.54
CA ILE A 50 -1.49 -10.16 -5.80
C ILE A 50 -1.76 -10.14 -4.30
N THR A 51 -0.70 -10.34 -3.51
CA THR A 51 -0.71 -10.22 -2.06
C THR A 51 0.28 -9.14 -1.64
N LEU A 52 -0.16 -8.20 -0.79
CA LEU A 52 0.69 -7.16 -0.21
C LEU A 52 0.80 -7.38 1.29
N GLU A 53 2.01 -7.26 1.81
CA GLU A 53 2.24 -7.11 3.25
C GLU A 53 2.47 -5.64 3.55
N ILE A 54 1.72 -5.08 4.49
CA ILE A 54 1.83 -3.68 4.92
C ILE A 54 1.98 -3.60 6.44
N SER A 55 2.67 -2.56 6.92
CA SER A 55 2.60 -2.14 8.31
C SER A 55 1.59 -1.02 8.44
N ARG A 56 0.50 -1.27 9.17
CA ARG A 56 -0.55 -0.29 9.48
C ARG A 56 -0.61 -0.13 10.99
N ALA A 57 -0.38 1.08 11.49
CA ALA A 57 -0.33 1.37 12.93
C ALA A 57 0.59 0.41 13.72
N GLY A 58 1.73 0.03 13.12
CA GLY A 58 2.70 -0.89 13.73
C GLY A 58 2.33 -2.37 13.65
N MET A 59 1.16 -2.71 13.11
CA MET A 59 0.74 -4.10 12.89
C MET A 59 1.02 -4.52 11.45
N ARG A 60 1.56 -5.73 11.27
CA ARG A 60 1.69 -6.37 9.95
C ARG A 60 0.33 -6.89 9.50
N ILE A 61 -0.09 -6.45 8.33
CA ILE A 61 -1.35 -6.82 7.70
C ILE A 61 -1.05 -7.38 6.31
N THR A 62 -1.68 -8.49 5.97
CA THR A 62 -1.66 -9.03 4.62
C THR A 62 -2.99 -8.73 3.94
N VAL A 63 -2.93 -8.11 2.77
CA VAL A 63 -4.09 -7.82 1.92
C VAL A 63 -3.91 -8.46 0.56
N THR A 64 -4.95 -9.08 0.04
CA THR A 64 -4.96 -9.69 -1.29
C THR A 64 -5.89 -8.88 -2.19
N GLY A 65 -5.47 -8.67 -3.43
CA GLY A 65 -6.22 -7.91 -4.42
C GLY A 65 -5.95 -8.40 -5.83
N THR A 66 -6.58 -7.76 -6.80
CA THR A 66 -6.32 -7.97 -8.22
C THR A 66 -5.65 -6.72 -8.78
N LEU A 67 -4.57 -6.89 -9.54
CA LEU A 67 -3.85 -5.78 -10.14
C LEU A 67 -4.73 -5.11 -11.21
N GLY A 68 -5.01 -3.83 -11.01
CA GLY A 68 -5.76 -3.01 -11.96
C GLY A 68 -4.87 -2.30 -12.98
N GLU A 69 -5.49 -1.74 -14.01
CA GLU A 69 -4.79 -0.87 -14.96
C GLU A 69 -4.31 0.42 -14.29
N GLN A 70 -3.11 0.88 -14.67
CA GLN A 70 -2.64 2.18 -14.22
C GLN A 70 -3.47 3.29 -14.91
N PRO A 71 -4.14 4.19 -14.16
CA PRO A 71 -4.88 5.29 -14.76
C PRO A 71 -3.92 6.18 -15.54
N ARG A 72 -4.24 6.46 -16.81
CA ARG A 72 -3.58 7.55 -17.54
C ARG A 72 -4.18 8.87 -17.04
N PRO A 73 -3.38 9.86 -16.66
CA PRO A 73 -3.90 11.20 -16.41
C PRO A 73 -4.41 11.77 -17.75
N ASP A 74 -5.62 12.32 -17.73
CA ASP A 74 -6.14 13.17 -18.81
C ASP A 74 -5.40 14.52 -18.86
#